data_AF-A0A1H6FFV7-F1
#
_entry.id   AF-A0A1H6FFV7-F1
#
_cell.length_a   1.000
_cell.length_b   1.000
_cell.length_c   1.000
_cell.angle_alpha   90.00
_cell.angle_beta   90.00
_cell.angle_gamma   90.00
#
_symmetry.space_group_name_H-M   'P 1'
#
loop_
_entity.id
_entity.type
_entity.pdbx_description
1 polymer ?
#
loop_
_entity_poly.entity_id
_entity_poly.type
_entity_poly.pdbx_seq_one_letter_code
_entity_poly.pdbx_strand_id
1 'polypeptide(L)'
;MLSTDLELGWENVIEYYHLRFQIEFNFRDAKQHWGLEDFMVIKEQSVHNAANLSLWMVNLSQVMLTTSGEESTLDLKARHHAIRYAQEVLKILPENVKPINIEQLFTEIPVLGRIHERKMAA
;
A
#
# COMPACT_ATOMS: atom_id res chain seq x y z
N MET A 1 25.70 -20.69 7.24
CA MET A 1 24.92 -19.82 8.13
C MET A 1 25.40 -20.06 9.55
N LEU A 2 25.40 -19.04 10.40
CA LEU A 2 25.79 -19.14 11.81
C LEU A 2 24.59 -18.73 12.67
N SER A 3 24.35 -19.45 13.77
CA SER A 3 23.31 -19.14 14.76
C SER A 3 23.95 -19.09 16.15
N THR A 4 23.45 -18.19 17.00
CA THR A 4 23.82 -18.15 18.42
C THR A 4 22.97 -19.10 19.28
N ASP A 5 21.87 -19.60 18.73
CA ASP A 5 21.00 -20.59 19.38
C ASP A 5 21.56 -21.99 19.14
N LEU A 6 22.01 -22.64 20.22
CA LEU A 6 22.64 -23.97 20.21
C LEU A 6 21.62 -25.11 20.15
N GLU A 7 20.36 -24.84 20.51
CA GLU A 7 19.28 -25.84 20.51
C GLU A 7 18.51 -25.83 19.17
N LEU A 8 18.76 -24.82 18.32
CA LEU A 8 18.10 -24.68 17.03
C LEU A 8 18.65 -25.69 16.01
N GLY A 9 17.78 -26.60 15.56
CA GLY A 9 18.09 -27.55 14.50
C GLY A 9 18.48 -26.85 13.18
N TRP A 10 19.38 -27.46 12.42
CA TRP A 10 19.91 -26.90 11.16
C TRP A 10 18.81 -26.63 10.11
N GLU A 11 17.73 -27.41 10.12
CA GLU A 11 16.57 -27.23 9.23
C GLU A 11 15.91 -25.87 9.46
N ASN A 12 15.64 -25.54 10.73
CA ASN A 12 15.03 -24.26 11.11
C ASN A 12 15.96 -23.08 10.81
N VAL A 13 17.28 -23.25 10.95
CA VAL A 13 18.26 -22.21 10.57
C VAL A 13 18.11 -21.85 9.09
N ILE A 14 17.98 -22.86 8.23
CA ILE A 14 17.79 -22.65 6.79
C ILE A 14 16.44 -21.98 6.52
N GLU A 15 15.37 -22.50 7.13
CA GLU A 15 14.01 -21.94 6.97
C GLU A 15 13.94 -20.47 7.38
N TYR A 16 14.46 -20.11 8.56
CA TYR A 16 14.46 -18.74 9.03
C TYR A 16 15.32 -17.83 8.15
N TYR A 17 16.45 -18.33 7.64
CA TYR A 17 17.28 -17.53 6.76
C TYR A 17 16.61 -17.28 5.39
N HIS A 18 15.78 -18.21 4.90
CA HIS A 18 14.96 -17.95 3.70
C HIS A 18 13.97 -16.80 3.91
N LEU A 19 13.45 -16.62 5.13
CA LEU A 19 12.58 -15.47 5.45
C LEU A 19 13.31 -14.13 5.40
N ARG A 20 14.64 -14.09 5.43
CA ARG A 20 15.41 -12.83 5.36
C ARG A 20 15.05 -12.01 4.11
N PHE A 21 14.74 -12.66 3.00
CA PHE A 21 14.39 -11.97 1.76
C PHE A 21 13.14 -11.08 1.89
N GLN A 22 12.29 -11.31 2.90
CA GLN A 22 11.10 -10.48 3.15
C GLN A 22 11.45 -8.99 3.34
N ILE A 23 12.64 -8.67 3.89
CA ILE A 23 13.06 -7.28 4.06
C ILE A 23 13.25 -6.56 2.71
N GLU A 24 13.63 -7.28 1.66
CA GLU A 24 13.82 -6.72 0.32
C GLU A 24 12.50 -6.27 -0.28
N PHE A 25 11.38 -6.93 0.05
CA PHE A 25 10.05 -6.47 -0.35
C PHE A 25 9.70 -5.13 0.31
N ASN A 26 10.05 -4.94 1.59
CA ASN A 26 9.83 -3.65 2.25
C ASN A 26 10.63 -2.53 1.58
N PHE A 27 11.90 -2.76 1.23
CA PHE A 27 12.72 -1.77 0.51
C PHE A 27 12.18 -1.50 -0.90
N ARG A 28 11.79 -2.54 -1.63
CA ARG A 28 11.18 -2.39 -2.96
C ARG A 28 9.92 -1.55 -2.89
N ASP A 29 9.01 -1.85 -1.96
CA ASP A 29 7.74 -1.15 -1.85
C ASP A 29 7.92 0.31 -1.39
N ALA A 30 8.89 0.57 -0.50
CA ALA A 30 9.27 1.94 -0.12
C ALA A 30 9.77 2.76 -1.32
N LYS A 31 10.61 2.17 -2.17
CA LYS A 31 11.10 2.80 -3.40
C LYS A 31 9.97 3.02 -4.40
N GLN A 32 9.24 1.95 -4.73
CA GLN A 32 8.26 1.95 -5.80
C GLN A 32 7.01 2.79 -5.48
N HIS A 33 6.59 2.87 -4.21
CA HIS A 33 5.31 3.46 -3.85
C HIS A 33 5.41 4.73 -3.00
N TRP A 34 6.49 4.87 -2.24
CA TRP A 34 6.62 5.88 -1.17
C TRP A 34 7.87 6.74 -1.30
N GLY A 35 8.52 6.75 -2.47
CA GLY A 35 9.53 7.73 -2.83
C GLY A 35 10.84 7.63 -2.06
N LEU A 36 11.25 6.43 -1.62
CA LEU A 36 12.55 6.22 -0.95
C LEU A 36 13.74 6.64 -1.83
N GLU A 37 13.58 6.64 -3.15
CA GLU A 37 14.62 7.06 -4.11
C GLU A 37 14.27 8.37 -4.86
N ASP A 38 13.06 8.90 -4.66
CA ASP A 38 12.56 10.06 -5.40
C ASP A 38 12.81 11.40 -4.69
N PHE A 39 13.22 11.37 -3.41
CA PHE A 39 13.49 12.61 -2.68
C PHE A 39 14.80 13.25 -3.16
N MET A 40 14.76 14.56 -3.40
CA MET A 40 15.92 15.37 -3.81
C MET A 40 16.44 16.29 -2.70
N VAL A 41 16.05 16.02 -1.45
CA VAL A 41 16.48 16.82 -0.30
C VAL A 41 17.95 16.55 0.02
N ILE A 42 18.72 17.61 0.31
CA ILE A 42 20.16 17.52 0.55
C ILE A 42 20.56 17.71 2.02
N LYS A 43 19.63 18.21 2.85
CA LYS A 43 19.89 18.42 4.28
C LYS A 43 19.76 17.08 5.01
N GLU A 44 20.72 16.75 5.86
CA GLU A 44 20.77 15.49 6.61
C GLU A 44 19.43 15.14 7.28
N GLN A 45 18.87 16.06 8.07
CA GLN A 45 17.58 15.83 8.74
C GLN A 45 16.44 15.59 7.75
N SER A 46 16.43 16.30 6.63
CA SER A 46 15.40 16.14 5.60
C SER A 46 15.52 14.79 4.90
N VAL A 47 16.74 14.32 4.61
CA VAL A 47 17.00 12.98 4.07
C VAL A 47 16.51 11.92 5.05
N HIS A 48 16.87 12.06 6.32
CA HIS A 48 16.45 11.15 7.39
C HIS A 48 14.92 11.09 7.51
N ASN A 49 14.26 12.24 7.49
CA ASN A 49 12.80 12.30 7.57
C ASN A 49 12.13 11.66 6.33
N ALA A 50 12.65 11.91 5.14
CA ALA A 50 12.10 11.35 3.90
C ALA A 50 12.23 9.81 3.87
N ALA A 51 13.40 9.29 4.21
CA ALA A 51 13.64 7.84 4.27
C ALA A 51 12.75 7.16 5.32
N ASN A 52 12.65 7.73 6.53
CA ASN A 52 11.81 7.18 7.59
C ASN A 52 10.33 7.25 7.25
N LEU A 53 9.86 8.35 6.66
CA LEU A 53 8.47 8.46 6.23
C LEU A 53 8.15 7.41 5.17
N SER A 54 9.05 7.19 4.19
CA SER A 54 8.87 6.20 3.15
C SER A 54 8.72 4.77 3.70
N LEU A 55 9.61 4.38 4.61
CA LEU A 55 9.54 3.07 5.29
C LEU A 55 8.31 2.96 6.21
N TRP A 56 7.94 4.03 6.90
CA TRP A 56 6.74 4.06 7.73
C TRP A 56 5.46 3.87 6.89
N MET A 57 5.40 4.47 5.70
CA MET A 57 4.27 4.33 4.79
C MET A 57 4.09 2.89 4.29
N VAL A 58 5.16 2.10 4.18
CA VAL A 58 5.06 0.65 3.90
C VAL A 58 4.29 -0.06 5.01
N ASN A 59 4.67 0.16 6.27
CA ASN A 59 3.98 -0.43 7.41
C ASN A 59 2.52 0.04 7.51
N LEU A 60 2.27 1.33 7.30
CA LEU A 60 0.91 1.86 7.27
C LEU A 60 0.06 1.16 6.21
N SER A 61 0.63 0.97 5.01
CA SER A 61 -0.07 0.29 3.90
C SER A 61 -0.42 -1.14 4.26
N GLN A 62 0.51 -1.89 4.87
CA GLN A 62 0.25 -3.25 5.34
C GLN A 62 -0.90 -3.30 6.34
N VAL A 63 -0.94 -2.39 7.33
CA VAL A 63 -2.05 -2.29 8.28
C VAL A 63 -3.37 -1.97 7.56
N MET A 64 -3.36 -1.04 6.61
CA MET A 64 -4.57 -0.71 5.84
C MET A 64 -5.05 -1.87 4.98
N LEU A 65 -4.15 -2.68 4.42
CA LEU A 65 -4.51 -3.88 3.66
C LEU A 65 -5.29 -4.87 4.52
N THR A 66 -4.92 -5.04 5.80
CA THR A 66 -5.63 -5.96 6.72
C THR A 66 -7.09 -5.59 6.96
N THR A 67 -7.46 -4.30 6.82
CA THR A 67 -8.81 -3.81 7.11
C THR A 67 -9.63 -3.49 5.87
N SER A 68 -8.97 -3.24 4.73
CA SER A 68 -9.65 -2.76 3.51
C SER A 68 -10.08 -3.85 2.54
N GLY A 69 -9.56 -5.08 2.66
CA GLY A 69 -9.82 -6.16 1.68
C GLY A 69 -9.19 -5.89 0.30
N GLU A 70 -8.26 -4.94 0.23
CA GLU A 70 -7.42 -4.68 -0.93
C GLU A 70 -6.25 -5.68 -0.96
N GLU A 71 -5.84 -6.11 -2.16
CA GLU A 71 -4.82 -7.16 -2.30
C GLU A 71 -3.39 -6.60 -2.45
N SER A 72 -3.26 -5.32 -2.81
CA SER A 72 -1.95 -4.68 -3.00
C SER A 72 -1.95 -3.19 -2.66
N THR A 73 -0.75 -2.65 -2.43
CA THR A 73 -0.54 -1.20 -2.24
C THR A 73 -1.03 -0.37 -3.43
N LEU A 74 -0.97 -0.91 -4.65
CA LEU A 74 -1.49 -0.24 -5.84
C LEU A 74 -3.02 -0.15 -5.81
N ASP A 75 -3.70 -1.23 -5.41
CA ASP A 75 -5.15 -1.22 -5.27
C ASP A 75 -5.60 -0.27 -4.16
N LEU A 76 -4.84 -0.24 -3.06
CA LEU A 76 -5.07 0.71 -1.97
C LEU A 76 -4.97 2.17 -2.47
N LYS A 77 -3.94 2.49 -3.27
CA LYS A 77 -3.78 3.83 -3.86
C LYS A 77 -4.90 4.13 -4.86
N ALA A 78 -5.24 3.17 -5.72
CA ALA A 78 -6.33 3.29 -6.68
C ALA A 78 -7.66 3.60 -5.98
N ARG A 79 -7.99 2.88 -4.90
CA ARG A 79 -9.21 3.14 -4.11
C ARG A 79 -9.27 4.57 -3.60
N HIS A 80 -8.21 5.05 -2.94
CA HIS A 80 -8.22 6.41 -2.39
C HIS A 80 -8.24 7.49 -3.48
N HIS A 81 -7.52 7.30 -4.58
CA HIS A 81 -7.58 8.20 -5.73
C HIS A 81 -8.99 8.26 -6.32
N ALA A 82 -9.63 7.11 -6.49
CA ALA A 82 -10.95 7.03 -7.09
C ALA A 82 -12.02 7.68 -6.20
N ILE A 83 -11.96 7.46 -4.87
CA ILE A 83 -12.82 8.17 -3.90
C ILE A 83 -12.59 9.69 -4.01
N ARG A 84 -11.32 10.12 -4.03
CA ARG A 84 -10.95 11.54 -4.14
C ARG A 84 -11.49 12.16 -5.43
N TYR A 85 -11.34 11.47 -6.57
CA TYR A 85 -11.83 11.96 -7.85
C TYR A 85 -13.35 12.00 -7.90
N ALA A 86 -14.03 10.97 -7.40
CA ALA A 86 -15.49 10.96 -7.31
C ALA A 86 -16.00 12.13 -6.46
N GLN A 87 -15.37 12.42 -5.32
CA GLN A 87 -15.71 13.60 -4.51
C GLN A 87 -15.55 14.91 -5.26
N GLU A 88 -14.48 15.08 -6.04
CA GLU A 88 -14.28 16.30 -6.83
C GLU A 88 -15.26 16.41 -8.00
N VAL A 89 -15.60 15.29 -8.67
CA VAL A 89 -16.63 15.25 -9.71
C VAL A 89 -17.99 15.63 -9.14
N LEU A 90 -18.35 15.14 -7.95
CA LEU A 90 -19.61 15.48 -7.29
C LEU A 90 -19.74 16.98 -7.01
N LYS A 91 -18.65 17.71 -6.80
CA LYS A 91 -18.66 19.17 -6.60
C LYS A 91 -18.92 19.97 -7.87
N ILE A 92 -18.66 19.38 -9.04
CA ILE A 92 -18.85 20.03 -10.36
C ILE A 92 -20.26 19.79 -10.89
N LEU A 93 -21.01 18.86 -10.31
CA LEU A 93 -22.36 18.52 -10.73
C LEU A 93 -23.31 19.75 -10.64
N PRO A 94 -24.15 19.99 -11.65
CA PRO A 94 -25.15 21.05 -11.59
C PRO A 94 -26.23 20.75 -10.53
N GLU A 95 -26.88 21.80 -10.01
CA GLU A 95 -27.84 21.67 -8.89
C GLU A 95 -29.07 20.80 -9.21
N ASN A 96 -29.42 20.63 -10.49
CA ASN A 96 -30.62 19.91 -10.95
C ASN A 96 -30.37 18.43 -11.30
N VAL A 97 -29.36 17.80 -10.70
CA VAL A 97 -29.00 16.41 -10.98
C VAL A 97 -29.99 15.46 -10.29
N LYS A 98 -30.39 14.41 -11.02
CA LYS A 98 -31.24 13.35 -10.45
C LYS A 98 -30.56 12.75 -9.20
N PRO A 99 -31.30 12.30 -8.19
CA PRO A 99 -30.70 11.65 -7.03
C PRO A 99 -29.76 10.50 -7.45
N ILE A 100 -28.51 10.53 -6.97
CA ILE A 100 -27.50 9.50 -7.19
C ILE A 100 -27.20 8.83 -5.85
N ASN A 101 -27.03 7.51 -5.87
CA ASN A 101 -26.53 6.78 -4.71
C ASN A 101 -25.01 6.96 -4.58
N ILE A 102 -24.59 7.87 -3.69
CA ILE A 102 -23.18 8.21 -3.45
C ILE A 102 -22.42 7.03 -2.84
N GLU A 103 -23.06 6.22 -1.99
CA GLU A 103 -22.40 5.06 -1.35
C GLU A 103 -22.08 3.98 -2.39
N GLN A 104 -23.02 3.68 -3.28
CA GLN A 104 -22.80 2.75 -4.38
C GLN A 104 -21.69 3.28 -5.31
N LEU A 105 -21.69 4.59 -5.60
CA LEU A 105 -20.66 5.23 -6.41
C LEU A 105 -19.27 5.04 -5.79
N PHE A 106 -19.12 5.32 -4.49
CA PHE A 106 -17.84 5.15 -3.78
C PHE A 106 -17.46 3.69 -3.56
N THR A 107 -18.36 2.74 -3.77
CA THR A 107 -18.05 1.31 -3.74
C THR A 107 -17.53 0.82 -5.09
N GLU A 108 -18.15 1.25 -6.19
CA GLU A 108 -17.86 0.75 -7.54
C GLU A 108 -16.71 1.49 -8.23
N ILE A 109 -16.58 2.80 -8.03
CA ILE A 109 -15.53 3.61 -8.68
C ILE A 109 -14.10 3.15 -8.30
N PRO A 110 -13.78 2.87 -7.02
CA PRO A 110 -12.49 2.30 -6.63
C PRO A 110 -12.03 1.08 -7.42
N VAL A 111 -12.97 0.25 -7.88
CA VAL A 111 -12.66 -1.00 -8.58
C VAL A 111 -12.02 -0.75 -9.93
N LEU A 112 -12.29 0.40 -10.57
CA LEU A 112 -11.83 0.70 -11.93
C LEU A 112 -10.31 0.83 -12.07
N GLY A 113 -9.63 1.27 -11.00
CA GLY A 113 -8.18 1.47 -10.99
C GLY A 113 -7.39 0.30 -10.38
N ARG A 114 -8.09 -0.74 -9.90
CA ARG A 114 -7.45 -1.91 -9.27
C ARG A 114 -6.82 -2.81 -10.32
N ILE A 115 -5.73 -3.46 -9.93
CA ILE A 115 -5.07 -4.49 -10.73
C ILE A 115 -5.71 -5.85 -10.45
N HIS A 116 -6.07 -6.10 -9.19
CA HIS A 116 -6.70 -7.36 -8.80
C HIS A 116 -8.21 -7.32 -9.04
N GLU A 117 -8.68 -8.29 -9.82
CA GLU A 117 -10.10 -8.43 -10.13
C GLU A 117 -10.92 -8.76 -8.88
N ARG A 118 -12.15 -8.25 -8.84
CA ARG A 118 -13.12 -8.65 -7.82
C ARG A 118 -13.48 -10.11 -8.08
N LYS A 119 -13.04 -11.03 -7.22
CA LYS A 119 -13.54 -12.42 -7.26
C LYS A 119 -15.05 -12.38 -7.07
N MET A 120 -15.80 -12.51 -8.16
CA MET A 120 -17.24 -12.72 -8.06
C MET A 120 -17.44 -14.08 -7.42
N ALA A 121 -18.15 -14.11 -6.29
CA ALA A 121 -18.60 -15.37 -5.71
C ALA A 121 -19.47 -16.07 -6.77
N ALA A 122 -19.05 -17.29 -7.15
CA ALA A 122 -19.78 -18.18 -8.04
C ALA A 122 -21.04 -18.72 -7.37
#